data_AF-R1EZI9-F1
#
_entry.id   AF-R1EZI9-F1
#
_cell.length_a   1.000
_cell.length_b   1.000
_cell.length_c   1.000
_cell.angle_alpha   90.00
_cell.angle_beta   90.00
_cell.angle_gamma   90.00
#
_symmetry.space_group_name_H-M   'P 1'
#
loop_
_entity.id
_entity.type
_entity.pdbx_description
1 polymer ?
#
loop_
_entity_poly.entity_id
_entity_poly.type
_entity_poly.pdbx_seq_one_letter_code
_entity_poly.pdbx_strand_id
1 'polypeptide(L)'
;MSLDALIVSAAGGALAKQCPTELSRAVAAQAAGAPAEPASQHVTPEMQPRPGEYNSDVLGGLDLAVAEISKRNMTATLCLGNMWQWSGGFAAYVFWATGLRPPRMTPHATDEDWQAHQNYASRYYELPEAQELWQRFVATLLQRFNRHTARTYREEPAILAWQLANEPRPITHRDAYRKWIVASAAFLRQRDCGHLISLGSEGPTPWPSYVGTNLAKDHAVVDYVTVHVWPQNWGWFDPQNGAGLDSAWALAEVYVRGALTEAERLDKPLVVEEFGLARDAGSYAAGSTTALRDIFYRRMCRLIAGGGRAAAGLGFWAWGGEGRPSRPRSVWKAGDALLGDPPHELQGWYSVYDTDASTLVVIAQCSHMLQQAAHN
;
A
#
# COMPACT_ATOMS: atom_id res chain seq x y z
N MET A 1 18.61 -8.85 0.46
CA MET A 1 17.92 -8.04 1.49
C MET A 1 16.53 -7.72 0.94
N SER A 2 15.43 -8.17 1.57
CA SER A 2 14.08 -7.94 1.00
C SER A 2 13.69 -6.45 1.07
N LEU A 3 12.83 -6.05 0.14
CA LEU A 3 12.30 -4.70 -0.05
C LEU A 3 10.84 -4.86 -0.48
N ASP A 4 9.98 -5.14 0.49
CA ASP A 4 8.58 -5.44 0.24
C ASP A 4 7.83 -4.14 -0.19
N ALA A 5 7.02 -4.24 -1.23
CA ALA A 5 6.10 -3.21 -1.76
C ALA A 5 6.62 -1.74 -1.79
N LEU A 6 7.73 -1.48 -2.50
CA LEU A 6 8.13 -0.10 -2.82
C LEU A 6 7.59 0.35 -4.20
N ILE A 7 6.79 1.43 -4.22
CA ILE A 7 6.33 2.07 -5.48
C ILE A 7 7.47 2.93 -6.04
N VAL A 8 8.32 2.33 -6.87
CA VAL A 8 9.50 2.99 -7.45
C VAL A 8 9.11 3.85 -8.65
N SER A 9 8.77 5.12 -8.43
CA SER A 9 8.60 6.08 -9.52
C SER A 9 9.92 6.76 -9.89
N ALA A 10 10.19 6.84 -11.19
CA ALA A 10 11.36 7.47 -11.80
C ALA A 10 10.96 8.73 -12.59
N ALA A 11 10.36 9.71 -11.91
CA ALA A 11 9.91 10.98 -12.50
C ALA A 11 10.30 12.17 -11.62
N GLY A 12 11.48 12.75 -11.87
CA GLY A 12 11.99 13.91 -11.13
C GLY A 12 11.47 15.24 -11.67
N GLY A 13 10.36 15.75 -11.13
CA GLY A 13 9.80 17.07 -11.44
C GLY A 13 9.63 17.92 -10.18
N ALA A 14 10.33 19.06 -10.08
CA ALA A 14 10.39 19.85 -8.85
C ALA A 14 9.16 20.76 -8.64
N LEU A 15 8.33 20.45 -7.63
CA LEU A 15 7.21 21.29 -7.19
C LEU A 15 7.42 21.82 -5.76
N ALA A 16 8.44 22.66 -5.59
CA ALA A 16 8.75 23.27 -4.29
C ALA A 16 7.66 24.29 -3.87
N LYS A 17 6.87 23.94 -2.84
CA LYS A 17 5.87 24.82 -2.21
C LYS A 17 6.45 25.41 -0.91
N GLN A 18 6.37 26.73 -0.73
CA GLN A 18 6.88 27.42 0.47
C GLN A 18 5.88 27.37 1.64
N CYS A 19 6.39 27.37 2.87
CA CYS A 19 5.61 27.45 4.10
C CYS A 19 6.32 28.34 5.14
N PRO A 20 5.59 28.94 6.11
CA PRO A 20 6.21 29.71 7.19
C PRO A 20 7.09 28.86 8.10
N THR A 21 8.16 29.47 8.63
CA THR A 21 9.18 28.81 9.46
C THR A 21 8.87 28.90 10.95
N GLU A 22 8.60 27.76 11.61
CA GLU A 22 9.27 27.36 12.87
C GLU A 22 8.93 25.90 13.27
N LEU A 23 9.55 25.41 14.36
CA LEU A 23 9.45 24.08 14.98
C LEU A 23 10.02 22.86 14.19
N SER A 24 10.69 21.96 14.93
CA SER A 24 11.61 20.93 14.40
C SER A 24 11.57 19.58 15.17
N ARG A 25 12.21 18.53 14.58
CA ARG A 25 12.68 17.23 15.16
C ARG A 25 11.76 15.99 15.32
N ALA A 26 12.33 14.83 14.94
CA ALA A 26 12.42 13.47 15.57
C ALA A 26 11.28 12.39 15.55
N VAL A 27 10.87 11.86 14.38
CA VAL A 27 9.50 11.35 14.10
C VAL A 27 9.43 10.52 12.71
N ALA A 28 9.47 9.15 12.55
CA ALA A 28 9.32 8.37 11.23
C ALA A 28 9.00 6.83 11.24
N ALA A 29 8.66 6.26 10.03
CA ALA A 29 8.48 4.82 9.53
C ALA A 29 7.05 4.15 9.48
N GLN A 30 6.71 3.28 8.50
CA GLN A 30 5.29 2.82 8.25
C GLN A 30 4.49 2.17 9.41
N ALA A 31 3.20 2.48 9.54
CA ALA A 31 2.34 2.08 10.68
C ALA A 31 1.67 0.69 10.57
N ALA A 32 1.77 -0.13 11.63
CA ALA A 32 1.07 0.12 12.90
C ALA A 32 1.57 -0.91 13.93
N GLY A 33 0.75 -1.31 14.91
CA GLY A 33 1.05 -2.42 15.81
C GLY A 33 -0.21 -3.15 16.25
N ALA A 34 -0.06 -4.27 16.97
CA ALA A 34 -1.17 -5.14 17.37
C ALA A 34 -1.21 -5.34 18.90
N PRO A 35 -2.37 -5.68 19.49
CA PRO A 35 -2.44 -6.06 20.89
C PRO A 35 -1.98 -7.51 21.12
N ALA A 36 -1.30 -7.73 22.25
CA ALA A 36 -0.86 -9.05 22.67
C ALA A 36 -2.05 -10.00 22.97
N GLU A 37 -2.16 -11.03 22.13
CA GLU A 37 -2.88 -12.31 22.29
C GLU A 37 -4.42 -12.35 22.45
N PRO A 38 -5.11 -13.32 21.80
CA PRO A 38 -4.62 -14.17 20.70
C PRO A 38 -4.58 -13.35 19.40
N ALA A 39 -3.40 -13.03 18.89
CA ALA A 39 -3.27 -12.04 17.83
C ALA A 39 -3.88 -12.52 16.49
N SER A 40 -4.43 -11.57 15.72
CA SER A 40 -4.65 -11.75 14.29
C SER A 40 -3.30 -11.95 13.58
N GLN A 41 -3.29 -12.66 12.47
CA GLN A 41 -2.05 -12.97 11.75
C GLN A 41 -1.44 -11.68 11.13
N HIS A 42 -0.26 -11.27 11.63
CA HIS A 42 0.39 -10.00 11.32
C HIS A 42 1.93 -10.10 11.37
N VAL A 43 2.64 -9.08 10.88
CA VAL A 43 4.11 -9.01 10.90
C VAL A 43 4.66 -8.68 12.28
N THR A 44 5.69 -9.41 12.71
CA THR A 44 6.34 -9.23 14.02
C THR A 44 7.88 -9.23 13.87
N PRO A 45 8.62 -8.52 14.73
CA PRO A 45 8.13 -7.63 15.79
C PRO A 45 7.49 -6.35 15.23
N GLU A 46 6.54 -5.80 15.98
CA GLU A 46 5.77 -4.62 15.61
C GLU A 46 6.61 -3.34 15.71
N MET A 47 6.25 -2.33 14.93
CA MET A 47 6.90 -1.01 15.00
C MET A 47 6.42 -0.19 16.21
N GLN A 48 5.12 -0.26 16.51
CA GLN A 48 4.49 0.42 17.65
C GLN A 48 3.70 -0.60 18.49
N PRO A 49 4.34 -1.43 19.35
CA PRO A 49 3.65 -2.45 20.13
C PRO A 49 2.56 -1.89 21.08
N ARG A 50 2.66 -0.62 21.50
CA ARG A 50 1.59 0.12 22.21
C ARG A 50 1.62 1.60 21.83
N PRO A 51 0.53 2.38 22.03
CA PRO A 51 0.50 3.78 21.65
C PRO A 51 1.62 4.61 22.30
N GLY A 52 2.51 5.16 21.46
CA GLY A 52 3.68 5.93 21.90
C GLY A 52 4.88 5.10 22.37
N GLU A 53 4.77 3.77 22.47
CA GLU A 53 5.90 2.85 22.65
C GLU A 53 6.38 2.36 21.28
N TYR A 54 7.64 2.63 20.93
CA TYR A 54 8.18 2.33 19.59
C TYR A 54 9.37 1.38 19.65
N ASN A 55 9.44 0.46 18.68
CA ASN A 55 10.53 -0.47 18.51
C ASN A 55 11.71 0.19 17.78
N SER A 56 12.79 0.49 18.51
CA SER A 56 13.99 1.16 17.97
C SER A 56 14.61 0.48 16.76
N ASP A 57 14.51 -0.84 16.70
CA ASP A 57 15.28 -1.67 15.78
C ASP A 57 14.52 -1.81 14.45
N VAL A 58 13.19 -1.94 14.51
CA VAL A 58 12.30 -1.83 13.34
C VAL A 58 12.39 -0.43 12.73
N LEU A 59 12.40 0.63 13.56
CA LEU A 59 12.62 2.00 13.10
C LEU A 59 14.01 2.21 12.48
N GLY A 60 15.05 1.59 13.05
CA GLY A 60 16.41 1.62 12.52
C GLY A 60 16.58 0.82 11.22
N GLY A 61 15.76 -0.22 11.03
CA GLY A 61 15.65 -0.95 9.77
C GLY A 61 15.11 -0.08 8.64
N LEU A 62 14.06 0.72 8.90
CA LEU A 62 13.53 1.63 7.89
C LEU A 62 14.43 2.85 7.64
N ASP A 63 15.18 3.34 8.64
CA ASP A 63 16.26 4.32 8.40
C ASP A 63 17.27 3.82 7.37
N LEU A 64 17.67 2.54 7.48
CA LEU A 64 18.57 1.90 6.54
C LEU A 64 17.91 1.73 5.17
N ALA A 65 16.65 1.28 5.11
CA ALA A 65 15.92 1.13 3.86
C ALA A 65 15.82 2.46 3.09
N VAL A 66 15.38 3.53 3.74
CA VAL A 66 15.30 4.89 3.13
C VAL A 66 16.67 5.38 2.68
N ALA A 67 17.75 5.12 3.43
CA ALA A 67 19.10 5.47 3.01
C ALA A 67 19.59 4.65 1.79
N GLU A 68 19.25 3.37 1.70
CA GLU A 68 19.57 2.53 0.54
C GLU A 68 18.75 2.92 -0.71
N ILE A 69 17.49 3.34 -0.52
CA ILE A 69 16.62 3.90 -1.57
C ILE A 69 17.22 5.23 -2.09
N SER A 70 17.59 6.13 -1.18
CA SER A 70 18.27 7.41 -1.47
C SER A 70 19.55 7.20 -2.31
N LYS A 71 20.41 6.24 -1.91
CA LYS A 71 21.65 5.89 -2.64
C LYS A 71 21.44 5.36 -4.07
N ARG A 72 20.23 4.91 -4.42
CA ARG A 72 19.90 4.31 -5.72
C ARG A 72 19.12 5.26 -6.63
N ASN A 73 18.91 6.52 -6.21
CA ASN A 73 18.01 7.49 -6.86
C ASN A 73 16.58 6.96 -7.01
N MET A 74 16.15 6.12 -6.07
CA MET A 74 14.79 5.60 -5.96
C MET A 74 14.00 6.50 -5.00
N THR A 75 12.67 6.41 -5.04
CA THR A 75 11.78 7.09 -4.09
C THR A 75 10.79 6.09 -3.47
N ALA A 76 10.20 6.47 -2.32
CA ALA A 76 9.32 5.63 -1.53
C ALA A 76 8.04 6.37 -1.09
N THR A 77 6.89 5.74 -1.29
CA THR A 77 5.65 6.14 -0.60
C THR A 77 5.62 5.48 0.77
N LEU A 78 5.46 6.28 1.84
CA LEU A 78 5.37 5.76 3.21
C LEU A 78 3.91 5.74 3.66
N CYS A 79 3.37 4.52 3.76
CA CYS A 79 2.02 4.26 4.25
C CYS A 79 1.90 4.45 5.77
N LEU A 80 0.93 5.26 6.19
CA LEU A 80 0.76 5.71 7.56
C LEU A 80 -0.27 4.89 8.36
N GLY A 81 -0.87 3.87 7.77
CA GLY A 81 -1.95 3.09 8.38
C GLY A 81 -2.38 1.94 7.49
N ASN A 82 -3.36 1.15 7.91
CA ASN A 82 -3.81 -0.02 7.16
C ASN A 82 -5.26 -0.34 7.52
N MET A 83 -6.11 -0.60 6.53
CA MET A 83 -7.44 -1.16 6.76
C MET A 83 -7.36 -2.60 7.29
N TRP A 84 -6.31 -3.32 6.89
CA TRP A 84 -6.12 -4.74 7.16
C TRP A 84 -5.28 -5.01 8.42
N GLN A 85 -5.48 -6.20 8.97
CA GLN A 85 -4.85 -6.68 10.20
C GLN A 85 -3.34 -6.91 10.12
N TRP A 86 -2.74 -6.95 8.92
CA TRP A 86 -1.40 -7.54 8.76
C TRP A 86 -0.25 -6.68 9.29
N SER A 87 -0.50 -5.39 9.53
CA SER A 87 0.33 -4.50 10.37
C SER A 87 -0.42 -4.05 11.65
N GLY A 88 -1.50 -4.74 12.03
CA GLY A 88 -2.44 -4.36 13.09
C GLY A 88 -3.49 -3.33 12.65
N GLY A 89 -3.05 -2.26 11.96
CA GLY A 89 -3.90 -1.32 11.23
C GLY A 89 -4.91 -0.53 12.09
N PHE A 90 -5.95 -0.02 11.44
CA PHE A 90 -7.05 0.71 12.08
C PHE A 90 -7.75 -0.11 13.17
N ALA A 91 -7.81 -1.43 13.04
CA ALA A 91 -8.37 -2.30 14.06
C ALA A 91 -7.62 -2.20 15.40
N ALA A 92 -6.30 -2.04 15.38
CA ALA A 92 -5.54 -1.82 16.61
C ALA A 92 -5.80 -0.43 17.22
N TYR A 93 -5.94 0.62 16.40
CA TYR A 93 -6.32 1.95 16.88
C TYR A 93 -7.73 1.98 17.50
N VAL A 94 -8.70 1.25 16.92
CA VAL A 94 -10.05 1.06 17.49
C VAL A 94 -9.97 0.30 18.83
N PHE A 95 -9.13 -0.75 18.92
CA PHE A 95 -8.91 -1.46 20.18
C PHE A 95 -8.28 -0.56 21.25
N TRP A 96 -7.21 0.18 20.92
CA TRP A 96 -6.53 1.07 21.86
C TRP A 96 -7.42 2.22 22.35
N ALA A 97 -8.34 2.72 21.51
CA ALA A 97 -9.29 3.76 21.90
C ALA A 97 -10.50 3.24 22.72
N THR A 98 -10.92 1.99 22.53
CA THR A 98 -12.22 1.50 23.08
C THR A 98 -12.14 0.28 23.99
N GLY A 99 -11.00 -0.41 24.06
CA GLY A 99 -10.82 -1.69 24.77
C GLY A 99 -11.57 -2.90 24.16
N LEU A 100 -12.45 -2.67 23.18
CA LEU A 100 -13.22 -3.71 22.49
C LEU A 100 -12.29 -4.50 21.57
N ARG A 101 -12.15 -5.81 21.77
CA ARG A 101 -11.25 -6.65 20.96
C ARG A 101 -11.69 -6.73 19.48
N PRO A 102 -10.74 -6.74 18.52
CA PRO A 102 -11.03 -6.94 17.10
C PRO A 102 -11.42 -8.41 16.81
N PRO A 103 -12.06 -8.69 15.66
CA PRO A 103 -12.16 -10.03 15.10
C PRO A 103 -10.79 -10.68 14.90
N ARG A 104 -10.69 -12.00 15.11
CA ARG A 104 -9.43 -12.75 14.95
C ARG A 104 -9.27 -13.22 13.52
N MET A 105 -8.41 -12.53 12.78
CA MET A 105 -8.18 -12.78 11.35
C MET A 105 -7.00 -13.75 11.12
N THR A 106 -7.15 -14.64 10.13
CA THR A 106 -6.14 -15.63 9.74
C THR A 106 -6.10 -15.81 8.22
N PRO A 107 -5.09 -16.47 7.63
CA PRO A 107 -5.06 -16.79 6.19
C PRO A 107 -6.12 -17.82 5.71
N HIS A 108 -7.06 -18.18 6.59
CA HIS A 108 -8.21 -19.04 6.34
C HIS A 108 -9.53 -18.35 6.76
N ALA A 109 -9.53 -17.03 6.89
CA ALA A 109 -10.71 -16.22 7.18
C ALA A 109 -11.78 -16.35 6.07
N THR A 110 -13.04 -16.43 6.48
CA THR A 110 -14.22 -16.47 5.61
C THR A 110 -14.66 -15.06 5.19
N ASP A 111 -15.58 -14.96 4.23
CA ASP A 111 -16.18 -13.68 3.84
C ASP A 111 -16.91 -13.00 5.02
N GLU A 112 -17.48 -13.78 5.94
CA GLU A 112 -18.09 -13.27 7.17
C GLU A 112 -17.04 -12.67 8.13
N ASP A 113 -15.89 -13.34 8.29
CA ASP A 113 -14.75 -12.80 9.07
C ASP A 113 -14.22 -11.50 8.44
N TRP A 114 -14.08 -11.46 7.11
CA TRP A 114 -13.65 -10.27 6.37
C TRP A 114 -14.66 -9.13 6.48
N GLN A 115 -15.96 -9.40 6.45
CA GLN A 115 -17.00 -8.40 6.68
C GLN A 115 -16.98 -7.90 8.14
N ALA A 116 -16.80 -8.80 9.12
CA ALA A 116 -16.71 -8.45 10.53
C ALA A 116 -15.47 -7.57 10.81
N HIS A 117 -14.30 -7.91 10.26
CA HIS A 117 -13.09 -7.09 10.38
C HIS A 117 -13.28 -5.72 9.74
N GLN A 118 -13.83 -5.65 8.52
CA GLN A 118 -14.08 -4.37 7.85
C GLN A 118 -15.00 -3.47 8.65
N ASN A 119 -16.16 -3.99 9.09
CA ASN A 119 -17.12 -3.26 9.94
C ASN A 119 -16.49 -2.79 11.27
N TYR A 120 -15.62 -3.59 11.87
CA TYR A 120 -14.93 -3.22 13.11
C TYR A 120 -13.88 -2.13 12.87
N ALA A 121 -13.03 -2.29 11.85
CA ALA A 121 -11.93 -1.38 11.54
C ALA A 121 -12.43 -0.01 11.05
N SER A 122 -13.51 0.03 10.26
CA SER A 122 -14.09 1.28 9.73
C SER A 122 -14.65 2.22 10.80
N ARG A 123 -14.83 1.74 12.05
CA ARG A 123 -15.18 2.60 13.20
C ARG A 123 -14.10 3.63 13.54
N TYR A 124 -12.86 3.41 13.10
CA TYR A 124 -11.72 4.33 13.29
C TYR A 124 -12.05 5.78 12.87
N TYR A 125 -12.79 5.97 11.77
CA TYR A 125 -13.11 7.32 11.27
C TYR A 125 -14.08 8.10 12.18
N GLU A 126 -14.76 7.43 13.11
CA GLU A 126 -15.70 8.03 14.07
C GLU A 126 -15.14 8.19 15.49
N LEU A 127 -13.90 7.76 15.73
CA LEU A 127 -13.24 7.78 17.05
C LEU A 127 -12.12 8.84 17.07
N PRO A 128 -12.35 10.04 17.66
CA PRO A 128 -11.33 11.07 17.78
C PRO A 128 -10.08 10.56 18.50
N GLU A 129 -10.25 9.78 19.56
CA GLU A 129 -9.16 9.21 20.35
C GLU A 129 -8.29 8.28 19.49
N ALA A 130 -8.91 7.47 18.62
CA ALA A 130 -8.19 6.60 17.70
C ALA A 130 -7.37 7.40 16.68
N GLN A 131 -7.95 8.50 16.19
CA GLN A 131 -7.28 9.43 15.28
C GLN A 131 -6.20 10.27 15.98
N GLU A 132 -6.32 10.57 17.27
CA GLU A 132 -5.27 11.21 18.08
C GLU A 132 -4.10 10.27 18.38
N LEU A 133 -4.36 8.97 18.58
CA LEU A 133 -3.31 7.95 18.66
C LEU A 133 -2.54 7.88 17.34
N TRP A 134 -3.24 7.83 16.20
CA TRP A 134 -2.64 7.88 14.87
C TRP A 134 -1.91 9.20 14.60
N GLN A 135 -2.50 10.35 14.95
CA GLN A 135 -1.84 11.65 14.82
C GLN A 135 -0.60 11.77 15.71
N ARG A 136 -0.56 11.13 16.89
CA ARG A 136 0.68 11.05 17.70
C ARG A 136 1.70 10.08 17.12
N PHE A 137 1.25 9.02 16.45
CA PHE A 137 2.12 8.19 15.62
C PHE A 137 2.66 8.98 14.42
N VAL A 138 1.86 9.79 13.71
CA VAL A 138 2.27 10.62 12.55
C VAL A 138 3.05 11.90 12.95
N ALA A 139 2.78 12.45 14.13
CA ALA A 139 3.67 13.35 14.87
C ALA A 139 4.76 12.62 15.66
N THR A 140 4.90 11.30 15.42
CA THR A 140 6.17 10.57 15.49
C THR A 140 6.53 9.94 14.14
N LEU A 141 6.01 10.43 12.97
CA LEU A 141 6.30 9.92 11.61
C LEU A 141 6.78 10.84 10.45
N LEU A 142 6.60 12.16 10.49
CA LEU A 142 7.23 13.12 9.57
C LEU A 142 8.73 13.50 9.84
N GLN A 143 9.15 13.89 11.05
CA GLN A 143 10.42 14.60 11.32
C GLN A 143 11.69 13.77 11.73
N ARG A 144 11.81 12.44 11.55
CA ARG A 144 12.93 11.63 12.15
C ARG A 144 14.28 11.95 11.59
N PHE A 145 15.24 12.15 12.49
CA PHE A 145 16.63 12.20 12.10
C PHE A 145 17.11 10.82 11.65
N ASN A 146 17.16 10.59 10.34
CA ASN A 146 17.79 9.41 9.77
C ASN A 146 19.31 9.58 9.90
N ARG A 147 19.95 8.81 10.79
CA ARG A 147 21.41 8.89 11.00
C ARG A 147 22.25 8.54 9.76
N HIS A 148 21.67 7.86 8.77
CA HIS A 148 22.37 7.40 7.56
C HIS A 148 22.28 8.39 6.39
N THR A 149 21.30 9.30 6.38
CA THR A 149 21.21 10.42 5.41
C THR A 149 21.43 11.80 6.03
N ALA A 150 21.46 11.88 7.37
CA ALA A 150 21.60 13.09 8.18
C ALA A 150 20.49 14.15 7.98
N ARG A 151 19.27 13.73 7.61
CA ARG A 151 18.09 14.58 7.42
C ARG A 151 16.95 14.22 8.37
N THR A 152 15.97 15.12 8.54
CA THR A 152 14.65 14.67 8.98
C THR A 152 13.88 14.03 7.82
N TYR A 153 12.95 13.08 8.06
CA TYR A 153 12.22 12.44 6.93
C TYR A 153 11.39 13.47 6.12
N ARG A 154 10.81 14.50 6.74
CA ARG A 154 10.16 15.66 6.07
C ARG A 154 11.11 16.54 5.26
N GLU A 155 12.40 16.21 5.25
CA GLU A 155 13.47 16.82 4.45
C GLU A 155 14.16 15.77 3.55
N GLU A 156 13.74 14.51 3.55
CA GLU A 156 14.42 13.39 2.86
C GLU A 156 13.80 13.09 1.49
N PRO A 157 14.41 13.54 0.37
CA PRO A 157 13.83 13.41 -0.97
C PRO A 157 13.77 11.97 -1.51
N ALA A 158 14.30 10.98 -0.77
CA ALA A 158 14.03 9.56 -1.05
C ALA A 158 12.60 9.14 -0.66
N ILE A 159 11.82 10.01 -0.02
CA ILE A 159 10.38 9.84 0.19
C ILE A 159 9.67 10.61 -0.92
N LEU A 160 8.71 9.97 -1.57
CA LEU A 160 7.85 10.59 -2.57
C LEU A 160 6.61 11.20 -1.91
N ALA A 161 5.97 10.40 -1.06
CA ALA A 161 4.63 10.69 -0.55
C ALA A 161 4.38 10.12 0.84
N TRP A 162 3.52 10.82 1.57
CA TRP A 162 2.87 10.36 2.79
C TRP A 162 1.46 9.83 2.45
N GLN A 163 1.26 8.52 2.52
CA GLN A 163 0.00 7.87 2.14
C GLN A 163 -0.84 7.58 3.38
N LEU A 164 -2.10 8.03 3.42
CA LEU A 164 -2.90 8.06 4.65
C LEU A 164 -3.08 6.68 5.31
N ALA A 165 -3.39 5.66 4.53
CA ALA A 165 -3.43 4.26 4.95
C ALA A 165 -3.52 3.32 3.73
N ASN A 166 -3.24 2.04 3.92
CA ASN A 166 -3.46 1.02 2.91
C ASN A 166 -4.94 0.60 2.85
N GLU A 167 -5.50 0.55 1.63
CA GLU A 167 -6.88 0.21 1.27
C GLU A 167 -7.99 0.75 2.22
N PRO A 168 -8.00 2.05 2.61
CA PRO A 168 -8.93 2.54 3.62
C PRO A 168 -10.36 2.60 3.08
N ARG A 169 -11.20 1.64 3.51
CA ARG A 169 -12.61 1.52 3.11
C ARG A 169 -13.54 2.22 4.12
N PRO A 170 -14.51 3.05 3.70
CA PRO A 170 -15.50 3.64 4.61
C PRO A 170 -16.57 2.65 5.07
N ILE A 171 -16.96 1.69 4.22
CA ILE A 171 -18.10 0.78 4.43
C ILE A 171 -19.39 1.58 4.68
N THR A 172 -19.84 1.65 5.95
CA THR A 172 -20.98 2.44 6.43
C THR A 172 -20.62 3.90 6.78
N HIS A 173 -19.38 4.18 7.17
CA HIS A 173 -18.96 5.44 7.83
C HIS A 173 -18.56 6.53 6.84
N ARG A 174 -19.37 6.71 5.78
CA ARG A 174 -19.02 7.43 4.54
C ARG A 174 -18.68 8.91 4.71
N ASP A 175 -19.31 9.59 5.65
CA ASP A 175 -19.06 11.01 5.92
C ASP A 175 -17.92 11.21 6.93
N ALA A 176 -17.79 10.30 7.90
CA ALA A 176 -16.70 10.29 8.88
C ALA A 176 -15.36 10.03 8.18
N TYR A 177 -15.30 9.04 7.28
CA TYR A 177 -14.17 8.76 6.41
C TYR A 177 -13.72 9.99 5.59
N ARG A 178 -14.64 10.72 4.96
CA ARG A 178 -14.30 11.89 4.15
C ARG A 178 -13.82 13.07 5.01
N LYS A 179 -14.37 13.23 6.21
CA LYS A 179 -13.83 14.17 7.22
C LYS A 179 -12.42 13.76 7.66
N TRP A 180 -12.18 12.47 7.90
CA TRP A 180 -10.86 11.93 8.26
C TRP A 180 -9.81 12.19 7.16
N ILE A 181 -10.13 12.00 5.88
CA ILE A 181 -9.21 12.31 4.76
C ILE A 181 -8.82 13.80 4.79
N VAL A 182 -9.80 14.71 4.89
CA VAL A 182 -9.57 16.15 4.92
C VAL A 182 -8.75 16.58 6.14
N ALA A 183 -9.09 16.06 7.32
CA ALA A 183 -8.37 16.33 8.56
C ALA A 183 -6.92 15.81 8.50
N SER A 184 -6.71 14.62 7.95
CA SER A 184 -5.39 13.98 7.88
C SER A 184 -4.47 14.63 6.84
N ALA A 185 -5.00 14.96 5.66
CA ALA A 185 -4.27 15.71 4.64
C ALA A 185 -3.88 17.12 5.16
N ALA A 186 -4.78 17.81 5.88
CA ALA A 186 -4.47 19.08 6.53
C ALA A 186 -3.42 18.93 7.66
N PHE A 187 -3.56 17.91 8.51
CA PHE A 187 -2.61 17.60 9.58
C PHE A 187 -1.19 17.36 9.06
N LEU A 188 -1.06 16.58 7.97
CA LEU A 188 0.19 16.36 7.26
C LEU A 188 0.72 17.67 6.66
N ARG A 189 -0.10 18.38 5.89
CA ARG A 189 0.34 19.59 5.15
C ARG A 189 0.76 20.75 6.05
N GLN A 190 0.26 20.81 7.30
CA GLN A 190 0.72 21.73 8.34
C GLN A 190 2.14 21.44 8.86
N ARG A 191 2.62 20.19 8.71
CA ARG A 191 3.90 19.70 9.26
C ARG A 191 4.92 19.37 8.17
N ASP A 192 4.46 19.11 6.94
CA ASP A 192 5.27 18.86 5.76
C ASP A 192 4.65 19.54 4.53
N CYS A 193 5.35 20.50 3.95
CA CYS A 193 4.95 21.23 2.74
C CYS A 193 5.63 20.73 1.46
N GLY A 194 6.62 19.83 1.57
CA GLY A 194 7.46 19.40 0.47
C GLY A 194 6.97 18.10 -0.18
N HIS A 195 6.65 17.09 0.64
CA HIS A 195 6.23 15.79 0.13
C HIS A 195 4.80 15.78 -0.40
N LEU A 196 4.51 14.85 -1.32
CA LEU A 196 3.14 14.59 -1.77
C LEU A 196 2.33 13.92 -0.66
N ILE A 197 1.01 14.05 -0.73
CA ILE A 197 0.07 13.27 0.10
C ILE A 197 -0.76 12.39 -0.84
N SER A 198 -0.99 11.14 -0.47
CA SER A 198 -1.88 10.22 -1.20
C SER A 198 -2.81 9.46 -0.27
N LEU A 199 -3.84 8.82 -0.83
CA LEU A 199 -4.88 8.18 -0.04
C LEU A 199 -4.57 6.70 0.29
N GLY A 200 -4.05 5.94 -0.70
CA GLY A 200 -3.89 4.48 -0.62
C GLY A 200 -5.20 3.71 -0.83
N SER A 201 -6.19 4.34 -1.48
CA SER A 201 -7.47 3.71 -1.81
C SER A 201 -7.37 2.85 -3.07
N GLU A 202 -8.03 1.70 -3.04
CA GLU A 202 -8.26 0.83 -4.20
C GLU A 202 -9.05 1.52 -5.32
N GLY A 203 -9.81 2.57 -5.00
CA GLY A 203 -10.86 3.14 -5.85
C GLY A 203 -12.25 2.55 -5.54
N PRO A 204 -13.17 2.49 -6.51
CA PRO A 204 -14.55 2.02 -6.29
C PRO A 204 -14.67 0.50 -6.05
N THR A 205 -13.67 -0.31 -6.40
CA THR A 205 -13.70 -1.79 -6.45
C THR A 205 -14.82 -2.33 -7.38
N PRO A 206 -15.08 -3.64 -7.50
CA PRO A 206 -16.28 -4.16 -8.19
C PRO A 206 -17.58 -3.85 -7.44
N TRP A 207 -17.51 -3.46 -6.16
CA TRP A 207 -18.66 -3.35 -5.26
C TRP A 207 -18.77 -1.95 -4.61
N PRO A 208 -18.86 -0.85 -5.39
CA PRO A 208 -18.86 0.52 -4.85
C PRO A 208 -20.01 0.79 -3.87
N SER A 209 -21.16 0.13 -4.05
CA SER A 209 -22.28 0.21 -3.11
C SER A 209 -21.99 -0.39 -1.74
N TYR A 210 -21.11 -1.40 -1.65
CA TYR A 210 -20.65 -2.00 -0.39
C TYR A 210 -19.48 -1.22 0.21
N VAL A 211 -18.40 -1.05 -0.56
CA VAL A 211 -17.15 -0.41 -0.09
C VAL A 211 -17.35 1.06 0.26
N GLY A 212 -18.19 1.79 -0.49
CA GLY A 212 -18.59 3.16 -0.18
C GLY A 212 -17.59 4.28 -0.53
N THR A 213 -16.50 3.92 -1.20
CA THR A 213 -15.55 4.84 -1.83
C THR A 213 -16.19 5.61 -3.00
N ASN A 214 -15.59 6.75 -3.32
CA ASN A 214 -15.96 7.62 -4.41
C ASN A 214 -14.70 8.37 -4.86
N LEU A 215 -13.98 7.80 -5.83
CA LEU A 215 -12.64 8.23 -6.26
C LEU A 215 -12.53 9.76 -6.42
N ALA A 216 -13.53 10.41 -7.02
CA ALA A 216 -13.66 11.85 -7.17
C ALA A 216 -13.60 12.65 -5.85
N LYS A 217 -14.45 12.30 -4.88
CA LYS A 217 -14.55 13.02 -3.59
C LYS A 217 -13.38 12.68 -2.67
N ASP A 218 -12.95 11.43 -2.71
CA ASP A 218 -11.99 10.88 -1.75
C ASP A 218 -10.57 11.37 -2.07
N HIS A 219 -10.24 11.52 -3.37
CA HIS A 219 -8.97 12.11 -3.80
C HIS A 219 -9.01 13.64 -3.96
N ALA A 220 -10.06 14.33 -3.53
CA ALA A 220 -10.21 15.78 -3.76
C ALA A 220 -9.08 16.62 -3.14
N VAL A 221 -8.55 16.22 -1.98
CA VAL A 221 -7.60 17.01 -1.17
C VAL A 221 -6.17 16.44 -1.08
N VAL A 222 -5.92 15.26 -1.64
CA VAL A 222 -4.57 14.66 -1.75
C VAL A 222 -3.93 15.02 -3.09
N ASP A 223 -2.60 14.89 -3.25
CA ASP A 223 -1.90 15.39 -4.44
C ASP A 223 -2.02 14.44 -5.66
N TYR A 224 -2.19 13.12 -5.48
CA TYR A 224 -2.41 12.16 -6.58
C TYR A 224 -3.47 11.10 -6.28
N VAL A 225 -4.03 10.50 -7.34
CA VAL A 225 -5.07 9.45 -7.32
C VAL A 225 -4.46 8.06 -7.22
N THR A 226 -5.03 7.22 -6.37
CA THR A 226 -4.63 5.82 -6.19
C THR A 226 -5.76 4.91 -6.63
N VAL A 227 -5.44 3.81 -7.29
CA VAL A 227 -6.34 2.64 -7.44
C VAL A 227 -5.54 1.34 -7.39
N HIS A 228 -6.17 0.26 -6.96
CA HIS A 228 -5.57 -1.08 -6.89
C HIS A 228 -6.31 -2.01 -7.87
N VAL A 229 -5.74 -3.15 -8.27
CA VAL A 229 -6.40 -4.12 -9.16
C VAL A 229 -6.14 -5.56 -8.71
N TRP A 230 -7.20 -6.24 -8.27
CA TRP A 230 -7.13 -7.57 -7.64
C TRP A 230 -8.03 -8.63 -8.31
N PRO A 231 -7.71 -9.14 -9.52
CA PRO A 231 -8.63 -9.97 -10.29
C PRO A 231 -9.07 -11.26 -9.59
N GLN A 232 -8.22 -11.87 -8.76
CA GLN A 232 -8.59 -13.08 -8.01
C GLN A 232 -9.45 -12.77 -6.79
N ASN A 233 -9.05 -11.80 -5.94
CA ASN A 233 -9.81 -11.40 -4.75
C ASN A 233 -11.20 -10.82 -5.12
N TRP A 234 -11.34 -10.29 -6.33
CA TRP A 234 -12.58 -9.75 -6.89
C TRP A 234 -13.42 -10.78 -7.67
N GLY A 235 -13.00 -12.04 -7.73
CA GLY A 235 -13.72 -13.12 -8.42
C GLY A 235 -13.73 -13.02 -9.95
N TRP A 236 -12.87 -12.18 -10.54
CA TRP A 236 -12.74 -12.01 -11.99
C TRP A 236 -11.84 -13.09 -12.63
N PHE A 237 -10.94 -13.70 -11.85
CA PHE A 237 -9.97 -14.69 -12.31
C PHE A 237 -9.80 -15.84 -11.31
N ASP A 238 -9.90 -17.08 -11.79
CA ASP A 238 -9.50 -18.27 -11.04
C ASP A 238 -8.19 -18.84 -11.61
N PRO A 239 -7.08 -18.81 -10.84
CA PRO A 239 -5.80 -19.29 -11.33
C PRO A 239 -5.73 -20.82 -11.44
N GLN A 240 -6.64 -21.60 -10.84
CA GLN A 240 -6.65 -23.06 -10.96
C GLN A 240 -7.04 -23.51 -12.38
N ASN A 241 -8.05 -22.86 -12.95
CA ASN A 241 -8.55 -23.17 -14.29
C ASN A 241 -7.78 -22.46 -15.41
N GLY A 242 -7.19 -21.29 -15.14
CA GLY A 242 -6.31 -20.53 -16.07
C GLY A 242 -7.01 -19.88 -17.28
N ALA A 243 -8.10 -20.48 -17.75
CA ALA A 243 -9.07 -19.85 -18.65
C ALA A 243 -9.69 -18.60 -18.02
N GLY A 244 -10.15 -17.67 -18.86
CA GLY A 244 -10.81 -16.44 -18.39
C GLY A 244 -9.87 -15.25 -18.11
N LEU A 245 -8.55 -15.38 -18.31
CA LEU A 245 -7.62 -14.23 -18.20
C LEU A 245 -8.02 -13.05 -19.11
N ASP A 246 -8.61 -13.33 -20.29
CA ASP A 246 -9.12 -12.28 -21.18
C ASP A 246 -10.37 -11.57 -20.63
N SER A 247 -11.27 -12.33 -19.97
CA SER A 247 -12.43 -11.76 -19.27
C SER A 247 -12.00 -10.92 -18.06
N ALA A 248 -11.05 -11.43 -17.27
CA ALA A 248 -10.45 -10.72 -16.14
C ALA A 248 -9.73 -9.44 -16.60
N TRP A 249 -9.02 -9.50 -17.73
CA TRP A 249 -8.40 -8.34 -18.35
C TRP A 249 -9.42 -7.30 -18.81
N ALA A 250 -10.52 -7.71 -19.47
CA ALA A 250 -11.54 -6.77 -19.92
C ALA A 250 -12.17 -5.98 -18.76
N LEU A 251 -12.38 -6.63 -17.61
CA LEU A 251 -12.85 -5.97 -16.39
C LEU A 251 -11.80 -5.02 -15.80
N ALA A 252 -10.54 -5.45 -15.72
CA ALA A 252 -9.42 -4.62 -15.25
C ALA A 252 -9.16 -3.39 -16.15
N GLU A 253 -9.26 -3.55 -17.48
CA GLU A 253 -9.10 -2.46 -18.44
C GLU A 253 -10.21 -1.42 -18.30
N VAL A 254 -11.47 -1.85 -18.20
CA VAL A 254 -12.61 -0.93 -17.96
C VAL A 254 -12.45 -0.20 -16.62
N TYR A 255 -12.04 -0.90 -15.57
CA TYR A 255 -11.82 -0.34 -14.24
C TYR A 255 -10.74 0.76 -14.24
N VAL A 256 -9.55 0.46 -14.77
CA VAL A 256 -8.41 1.39 -14.82
C VAL A 256 -8.69 2.55 -15.78
N ARG A 257 -9.35 2.33 -16.93
CA ARG A 257 -9.77 3.43 -17.82
C ARG A 257 -10.77 4.37 -17.15
N GLY A 258 -11.75 3.85 -16.42
CA GLY A 258 -12.68 4.68 -15.66
C GLY A 258 -11.98 5.52 -14.58
N ALA A 259 -10.98 4.95 -13.91
CA ALA A 259 -10.17 5.66 -12.92
C ALA A 259 -9.29 6.76 -13.56
N LEU A 260 -8.68 6.49 -14.73
CA LEU A 260 -7.92 7.48 -15.50
C LEU A 260 -8.80 8.66 -15.93
N THR A 261 -10.00 8.41 -16.45
CA THR A 261 -10.94 9.48 -16.83
C THR A 261 -11.30 10.39 -15.66
N GLU A 262 -11.52 9.83 -14.46
CA GLU A 262 -11.80 10.63 -13.26
C GLU A 262 -10.55 11.35 -12.73
N ALA A 263 -9.36 10.78 -12.86
CA ALA A 263 -8.10 11.46 -12.53
C ALA A 263 -7.82 12.65 -13.45
N GLU A 264 -8.06 12.53 -14.76
CA GLU A 264 -8.05 13.65 -15.70
C GLU A 264 -9.08 14.72 -15.32
N ARG A 265 -10.29 14.32 -14.90
CA ARG A 265 -11.36 15.23 -14.46
C ARG A 265 -11.08 15.90 -13.10
N LEU A 266 -10.15 15.36 -12.31
CA LEU A 266 -9.61 15.97 -11.09
C LEU A 266 -8.37 16.85 -11.34
N ASP A 267 -7.81 16.80 -12.56
CA ASP A 267 -6.50 17.34 -12.92
C ASP A 267 -5.35 16.80 -12.07
N LYS A 268 -5.33 15.47 -11.85
CA LYS A 268 -4.35 14.79 -11.00
C LYS A 268 -3.67 13.59 -11.67
N PRO A 269 -2.41 13.28 -11.30
CA PRO A 269 -1.78 12.01 -11.65
C PRO A 269 -2.54 10.83 -11.02
N LEU A 270 -2.50 9.68 -11.67
CA LEU A 270 -3.00 8.39 -11.18
C LEU A 270 -1.87 7.36 -11.20
N VAL A 271 -1.75 6.63 -10.10
CA VAL A 271 -0.89 5.45 -10.00
C VAL A 271 -1.80 4.24 -9.74
N VAL A 272 -1.66 3.17 -10.51
CA VAL A 272 -2.21 1.87 -10.10
C VAL A 272 -1.17 1.23 -9.19
N GLU A 273 -1.24 1.54 -7.91
CA GLU A 273 -0.09 1.37 -7.00
C GLU A 273 0.00 -0.01 -6.35
N GLU A 274 -1.06 -0.82 -6.45
CA GLU A 274 -1.02 -2.28 -6.26
C GLU A 274 -1.77 -3.00 -7.39
N PHE A 275 -1.15 -4.01 -8.00
CA PHE A 275 -1.85 -5.00 -8.82
C PHE A 275 -1.14 -6.36 -8.78
N GLY A 276 -1.92 -7.44 -8.65
CA GLY A 276 -1.40 -8.80 -8.48
C GLY A 276 -2.08 -9.82 -9.38
N LEU A 277 -1.37 -10.91 -9.67
CA LEU A 277 -1.95 -12.15 -10.20
C LEU A 277 -1.18 -13.35 -9.63
N ALA A 278 -1.87 -14.43 -9.28
CA ALA A 278 -1.22 -15.63 -8.77
C ALA A 278 -0.28 -16.28 -9.81
N ARG A 279 0.57 -17.20 -9.35
CA ARG A 279 1.34 -18.09 -10.23
C ARG A 279 0.40 -19.09 -10.92
N ASP A 280 0.86 -19.70 -12.01
CA ASP A 280 0.01 -20.57 -12.83
C ASP A 280 -0.52 -21.78 -12.02
N ALA A 281 -1.73 -22.26 -12.38
CA ALA A 281 -2.49 -23.29 -11.65
C ALA A 281 -2.79 -22.97 -10.17
N GLY A 282 -2.69 -21.69 -9.75
CA GLY A 282 -2.87 -21.28 -8.36
C GLY A 282 -1.74 -21.75 -7.44
N SER A 283 -0.56 -22.00 -7.99
CA SER A 283 0.59 -22.55 -7.25
C SER A 283 1.28 -21.52 -6.36
N TYR A 284 1.74 -21.97 -5.19
CA TYR A 284 2.48 -21.16 -4.21
C TYR A 284 3.99 -21.49 -4.18
N ALA A 285 4.47 -22.28 -5.14
CA ALA A 285 5.85 -22.73 -5.19
C ALA A 285 6.70 -21.78 -6.04
N ALA A 286 7.83 -21.29 -5.52
CA ALA A 286 8.73 -20.37 -6.24
C ALA A 286 9.34 -20.95 -7.54
N GLY A 287 9.22 -22.27 -7.77
CA GLY A 287 9.61 -22.93 -9.03
C GLY A 287 8.45 -23.17 -10.02
N SER A 288 7.22 -22.74 -9.72
CA SER A 288 6.12 -22.78 -10.70
C SER A 288 6.21 -21.62 -11.69
N THR A 289 5.56 -21.77 -12.85
CA THR A 289 5.54 -20.74 -13.90
C THR A 289 4.59 -19.59 -13.57
N THR A 290 4.83 -18.44 -14.21
CA THR A 290 4.10 -17.18 -14.04
C THR A 290 3.55 -16.67 -15.39
N ALA A 291 3.29 -17.55 -16.35
CA ALA A 291 2.95 -17.18 -17.73
C ALA A 291 1.68 -16.31 -17.84
N LEU A 292 0.66 -16.58 -17.02
CA LEU A 292 -0.57 -15.79 -16.99
C LEU A 292 -0.35 -14.42 -16.31
N ARG A 293 0.45 -14.39 -15.23
CA ARG A 293 0.92 -13.14 -14.58
C ARG A 293 1.68 -12.26 -15.57
N ASP A 294 2.61 -12.84 -16.34
CA ASP A 294 3.43 -12.14 -17.32
C ASP A 294 2.60 -11.56 -18.48
N ILE A 295 1.50 -12.21 -18.86
CA ILE A 295 0.53 -11.65 -19.81
C ILE A 295 -0.22 -10.46 -19.18
N PHE A 296 -0.74 -10.63 -17.96
CA PHE A 296 -1.48 -9.57 -17.25
C PHE A 296 -0.61 -8.31 -17.00
N TYR A 297 0.61 -8.49 -16.50
CA TYR A 297 1.57 -7.42 -16.23
C TYR A 297 1.93 -6.64 -17.51
N ARG A 298 2.15 -7.33 -18.65
CA ARG A 298 2.38 -6.66 -19.95
C ARG A 298 1.16 -5.85 -20.43
N ARG A 299 -0.06 -6.30 -20.14
CA ARG A 299 -1.29 -5.57 -20.50
C ARG A 299 -1.49 -4.34 -19.61
N MET A 300 -1.37 -4.49 -18.28
CA MET A 300 -1.38 -3.37 -17.32
C MET A 300 -0.37 -2.28 -17.71
N CYS A 301 0.85 -2.68 -18.06
CA CYS A 301 1.88 -1.70 -18.42
C CYS A 301 1.58 -0.95 -19.73
N ARG A 302 1.06 -1.63 -20.76
CA ARG A 302 0.63 -0.97 -22.00
C ARG A 302 -0.55 -0.03 -21.77
N LEU A 303 -1.45 -0.37 -20.85
CA LEU A 303 -2.60 0.47 -20.51
C LEU A 303 -2.18 1.77 -19.83
N ILE A 304 -1.20 1.74 -18.93
CA ILE A 304 -0.67 2.95 -18.28
C ILE A 304 0.27 3.73 -19.21
N ALA A 305 1.17 3.07 -19.96
CA ALA A 305 2.03 3.75 -20.93
C ALA A 305 1.24 4.43 -22.07
N GLY A 306 0.05 3.91 -22.42
CA GLY A 306 -0.90 4.53 -23.34
C GLY A 306 -2.06 5.26 -22.64
N GLY A 307 -1.96 5.55 -21.34
CA GLY A 307 -3.06 6.02 -20.51
C GLY A 307 -3.29 7.53 -20.49
N GLY A 308 -2.52 8.30 -21.28
CA GLY A 308 -2.64 9.76 -21.37
C GLY A 308 -2.07 10.50 -20.15
N ARG A 309 -2.33 11.80 -20.06
CA ARG A 309 -1.67 12.74 -19.14
C ARG A 309 -1.87 12.44 -17.64
N ALA A 310 -2.89 11.67 -17.28
CA ALA A 310 -3.12 11.23 -15.90
C ALA A 310 -2.35 9.95 -15.53
N ALA A 311 -1.88 9.16 -16.50
CA ALA A 311 -1.23 7.88 -16.21
C ALA A 311 0.22 8.09 -15.75
N ALA A 312 0.47 7.93 -14.44
CA ALA A 312 1.70 8.36 -13.80
C ALA A 312 2.53 7.24 -13.13
N GLY A 313 2.02 6.00 -13.06
CA GLY A 313 2.84 4.88 -12.58
C GLY A 313 2.09 3.56 -12.36
N LEU A 314 2.90 2.56 -12.01
CA LEU A 314 2.49 1.21 -11.65
C LEU A 314 3.30 0.72 -10.44
N GLY A 315 2.63 0.14 -9.45
CA GLY A 315 3.24 -0.68 -8.40
C GLY A 315 2.71 -2.11 -8.51
N PHE A 316 3.59 -3.07 -8.79
CA PHE A 316 3.20 -4.48 -8.82
C PHE A 316 3.21 -5.06 -7.41
N TRP A 317 2.18 -5.83 -7.06
CA TRP A 317 2.18 -6.60 -5.82
C TRP A 317 2.63 -8.04 -6.11
N ALA A 318 3.72 -8.53 -5.53
CA ALA A 318 4.71 -7.78 -4.72
C ALA A 318 6.11 -8.38 -4.89
N TRP A 319 7.13 -7.63 -4.45
CA TRP A 319 8.51 -8.12 -4.45
C TRP A 319 8.74 -9.11 -3.29
N GLY A 320 9.05 -10.36 -3.61
CA GLY A 320 9.57 -11.36 -2.65
C GLY A 320 11.10 -11.49 -2.71
N GLY A 321 11.71 -11.08 -3.84
CA GLY A 321 13.16 -11.05 -4.01
C GLY A 321 13.85 -12.38 -3.69
N GLU A 322 14.91 -12.31 -2.88
CA GLU A 322 15.68 -13.46 -2.37
C GLU A 322 14.88 -14.36 -1.39
N GLY A 323 13.81 -13.83 -0.79
CA GLY A 323 13.02 -14.55 0.21
C GLY A 323 12.28 -15.74 -0.41
N ARG A 324 12.05 -16.79 0.39
CA ARG A 324 11.26 -17.97 -0.04
C ARG A 324 10.36 -18.45 1.11
N PRO A 325 9.15 -18.96 0.81
CA PRO A 325 8.26 -19.50 1.82
C PRO A 325 8.85 -20.80 2.38
N SER A 326 8.77 -21.00 3.70
CA SER A 326 9.30 -22.19 4.40
C SER A 326 8.71 -23.52 3.88
N ARG A 327 7.51 -23.45 3.29
CA ARG A 327 6.96 -24.41 2.33
C ARG A 327 5.91 -23.67 1.47
N PRO A 328 5.63 -24.08 0.22
CA PRO A 328 4.54 -23.48 -0.57
C PRO A 328 3.23 -23.43 0.22
N ARG A 329 2.53 -22.28 0.19
CA ARG A 329 1.26 -22.06 0.90
C ARG A 329 1.41 -22.20 2.43
N SER A 330 2.58 -21.85 2.99
CA SER A 330 2.74 -21.73 4.44
C SER A 330 1.96 -20.53 5.00
N VAL A 331 1.70 -20.56 6.30
CA VAL A 331 1.39 -19.35 7.08
C VAL A 331 2.72 -18.89 7.68
N TRP A 332 3.07 -17.62 7.48
CA TRP A 332 4.30 -17.02 7.99
C TRP A 332 4.38 -17.06 9.52
N LYS A 333 5.59 -17.11 10.06
CA LYS A 333 5.88 -17.02 11.51
C LYS A 333 7.07 -16.11 11.77
N ALA A 334 7.14 -15.55 12.99
CA ALA A 334 8.33 -14.84 13.44
C ALA A 334 9.60 -15.69 13.24
N GLY A 335 10.52 -15.21 12.42
CA GLY A 335 11.75 -15.91 12.02
C GLY A 335 11.70 -16.61 10.66
N ASP A 336 10.54 -16.77 10.02
CA ASP A 336 10.45 -17.05 8.59
C ASP A 336 10.94 -15.82 7.79
N ALA A 337 11.44 -16.03 6.57
CA ALA A 337 11.79 -14.94 5.67
C ALA A 337 10.58 -14.03 5.39
N LEU A 338 10.79 -12.71 5.40
CA LEU A 338 9.80 -11.76 4.89
C LEU A 338 9.66 -11.90 3.37
N LEU A 339 8.45 -11.69 2.89
CA LEU A 339 8.02 -11.77 1.50
C LEU A 339 7.03 -10.63 1.21
N GLY A 340 6.84 -10.33 -0.07
CA GLY A 340 5.78 -9.45 -0.53
C GLY A 340 4.34 -9.97 -0.27
N ASP A 341 4.16 -11.23 0.11
CA ASP A 341 2.88 -11.74 0.64
C ASP A 341 2.86 -11.48 2.17
N PRO A 342 2.07 -10.54 2.72
CA PRO A 342 2.11 -10.25 4.15
C PRO A 342 1.60 -11.45 4.96
N PRO A 343 1.87 -11.54 6.27
CA PRO A 343 1.60 -12.76 7.03
C PRO A 343 0.15 -13.26 7.02
N HIS A 344 -0.82 -12.37 6.77
CA HIS A 344 -2.24 -12.73 6.63
C HIS A 344 -2.57 -13.49 5.34
N GLU A 345 -1.67 -13.50 4.37
CA GLU A 345 -1.74 -14.26 3.13
C GLU A 345 -0.94 -15.57 3.23
N LEU A 346 -1.33 -16.54 2.41
CA LEU A 346 -0.60 -17.80 2.27
C LEU A 346 0.64 -17.57 1.41
N GLN A 347 1.79 -17.90 1.96
CA GLN A 347 3.08 -17.45 1.46
C GLN A 347 3.43 -18.08 0.10
N GLY A 348 3.81 -17.24 -0.87
CA GLY A 348 4.06 -17.58 -2.26
C GLY A 348 2.92 -17.26 -3.24
N TRP A 349 1.91 -16.45 -2.87
CA TRP A 349 0.73 -16.17 -3.68
C TRP A 349 1.03 -15.20 -4.83
N TYR A 350 1.43 -13.99 -4.48
CA TYR A 350 1.66 -12.84 -5.35
C TYR A 350 3.14 -12.47 -5.45
N SER A 351 3.98 -12.87 -4.49
CA SER A 351 5.44 -12.73 -4.55
C SER A 351 6.03 -12.99 -5.94
N VAL A 352 6.79 -12.00 -6.42
CA VAL A 352 7.73 -12.08 -7.55
C VAL A 352 9.12 -12.26 -6.97
N TYR A 353 9.78 -13.36 -7.32
CA TYR A 353 11.10 -13.72 -6.81
C TYR A 353 12.24 -13.23 -7.72
N ASP A 354 13.44 -13.16 -7.18
CA ASP A 354 14.68 -12.94 -7.94
C ASP A 354 14.96 -14.03 -8.98
N THR A 355 14.31 -15.19 -8.88
CA THR A 355 14.35 -16.27 -9.88
C THR A 355 13.22 -16.26 -10.91
N ASP A 356 12.23 -15.36 -10.81
CA ASP A 356 11.08 -15.30 -11.73
C ASP A 356 11.44 -14.59 -13.05
N ALA A 357 12.46 -15.12 -13.76
CA ALA A 357 13.18 -14.44 -14.83
C ALA A 357 12.29 -13.85 -15.94
N SER A 358 11.19 -14.50 -16.31
CA SER A 358 10.24 -13.98 -17.31
C SER A 358 9.45 -12.79 -16.78
N THR A 359 8.99 -12.84 -15.53
CA THR A 359 8.33 -11.73 -14.83
C THR A 359 9.28 -10.55 -14.62
N LEU A 360 10.56 -10.81 -14.28
CA LEU A 360 11.60 -9.77 -14.19
C LEU A 360 11.83 -9.06 -15.53
N VAL A 361 11.88 -9.80 -16.64
CA VAL A 361 11.98 -9.23 -17.99
C VAL A 361 10.76 -8.37 -18.32
N VAL A 362 9.55 -8.80 -17.95
CA VAL A 362 8.32 -8.00 -18.12
C VAL A 362 8.35 -6.71 -17.30
N ILE A 363 8.81 -6.76 -16.05
CA ILE A 363 8.94 -5.58 -15.18
C ILE A 363 9.98 -4.61 -15.75
N ALA A 364 11.16 -5.09 -16.16
CA ALA A 364 12.21 -4.25 -16.75
C ALA A 364 11.76 -3.58 -18.07
N GLN A 365 11.08 -4.33 -18.96
CA GLN A 365 10.46 -3.77 -20.16
C GLN A 365 9.39 -2.73 -19.82
N CYS A 366 8.62 -2.95 -18.75
CA CYS A 366 7.61 -2.02 -18.29
C CYS A 366 8.20 -0.70 -17.80
N SER A 367 9.20 -0.74 -16.92
CA SER A 367 9.88 0.47 -16.42
C SER A 367 10.45 1.31 -17.56
N HIS A 368 11.06 0.68 -18.57
CA HIS A 368 11.57 1.40 -19.74
C HIS A 368 10.47 2.05 -20.58
N MET A 369 9.36 1.34 -20.80
CA MET A 369 8.22 1.86 -21.56
C MET A 369 7.50 3.02 -20.84
N LEU A 370 7.40 2.98 -19.51
CA LEU A 370 6.86 4.09 -18.71
C LEU A 370 7.81 5.31 -18.68
N GLN A 371 9.12 5.10 -18.62
CA GLN A 371 10.11 6.18 -18.76
C GLN A 371 10.03 6.87 -20.14
N GLN A 372 9.82 6.09 -21.21
CA GLN A 372 9.58 6.65 -22.55
C GLN A 372 8.26 7.44 -22.60
N ALA A 373 7.18 6.92 -22.03
CA ALA A 373 5.89 7.61 -21.98
C ALA A 373 5.97 8.96 -21.23
N ALA A 374 6.72 9.04 -20.13
CA ALA A 374 6.92 10.26 -19.33
C ALA A 374 7.78 11.36 -20.00
N HIS A 375 8.24 11.15 -21.24
CA HIS A 375 9.05 12.09 -22.01
C HIS A 375 8.37 12.56 -23.32
N ASN A 376 7.11 12.21 -23.55
CA ASN A 376 6.31 12.60 -24.72
C ASN A 376 5.05 13.37 -24.33
#